data_AF-A0AB36W9W2-F1
#
_entry.id   AF-A0AB36W9W2-F1
#
_cell.length_a   1.000
_cell.length_b   1.000
_cell.length_c   1.000
_cell.angle_alpha   90.00
_cell.angle_beta   90.00
_cell.angle_gamma   90.00
#
_symmetry.space_group_name_H-M   'P 1'
#
loop_
_entity.id
_entity.type
_entity.pdbx_description
1 polymer ?
#
loop_
_entity_poly.entity_id
_entity_poly.type
_entity_poly.pdbx_seq_one_letter_code
_entity_poly.pdbx_strand_id
1 'polypeptide(L)'
;MSVRKSHLQGRTHIKKYCEYYEQKAKQLGIWDLTENQYDIDLEYINSKRPSPENFAKKMLRKAEHEKQGKKEDPKEEPLCLPPPPVAPGMPGLPPSVLRFAEEDRKAIAVHMARDAPPL
;
A
#
# COMPACT_ATOMS: atom_id res chain seq x y z
N MET A 1 -2.86 6.04 37.92
CA MET A 1 -2.32 7.10 37.03
C MET A 1 -1.96 8.30 37.89
N SER A 2 -0.74 8.85 37.80
CA SER A 2 -0.35 10.05 38.57
C SER A 2 -1.03 11.30 38.02
N VAL A 3 -1.40 12.24 38.89
CA VAL A 3 -2.01 13.54 38.55
C VAL A 3 -1.18 14.28 37.48
N ARG A 4 0.16 14.23 37.61
CA ARG A 4 1.08 14.86 36.66
C ARG A 4 0.96 14.25 35.27
N LYS A 5 0.89 12.92 35.18
CA LYS A 5 0.77 12.20 33.92
C LYS A 5 -0.56 12.52 33.23
N SER A 6 -1.65 12.59 33.99
CA SER A 6 -2.97 12.98 33.50
C SER A 6 -2.97 14.42 32.94
N HIS A 7 -2.36 15.37 33.66
CA HIS A 7 -2.26 16.76 33.20
C HIS A 7 -1.47 16.90 31.90
N LEU A 8 -0.30 16.25 31.79
CA LEU A 8 0.57 16.31 30.61
C LEU A 8 -0.08 15.69 29.36
N GLN A 9 -0.96 14.70 29.54
CA GLN A 9 -1.71 14.07 28.46
C GLN A 9 -3.03 14.81 28.16
N GLY A 10 -3.37 15.83 28.95
CA GLY A 10 -4.58 16.62 28.78
C GLY A 10 -4.53 17.52 27.54
N ARG A 11 -5.66 17.63 26.84
CA ARG A 11 -5.80 18.43 25.61
C ARG A 11 -5.31 19.87 25.76
N THR A 12 -5.61 20.51 26.91
CA THR A 12 -5.20 21.88 27.19
C THR A 12 -3.69 22.02 27.32
N HIS A 13 -3.01 21.05 27.94
CA HIS A 13 -1.56 21.07 28.08
C HIS A 13 -0.90 20.92 26.70
N ILE A 14 -1.34 19.91 25.93
CA ILE A 14 -0.83 19.66 24.58
C ILE A 14 -0.97 20.91 23.71
N LYS A 15 -2.15 21.56 23.71
CA LYS A 15 -2.38 22.78 22.95
C LYS A 15 -1.40 23.90 23.31
N LYS A 16 -1.28 24.23 24.60
CA LYS A 16 -0.35 25.27 25.09
C LYS A 16 1.11 24.93 24.80
N TYR A 17 1.45 23.65 24.89
CA TYR A 17 2.78 23.15 24.60
C TYR A 17 3.14 23.35 23.12
N CYS A 18 2.25 22.97 22.20
CA CYS A 18 2.41 23.20 20.77
C CYS A 18 2.56 24.71 20.46
N GLU A 19 1.63 25.54 20.94
CA GLU A 19 1.65 26.99 20.72
C GLU A 19 2.96 27.64 21.18
N TYR A 20 3.49 27.21 22.34
CA TYR A 20 4.76 27.72 22.87
C TYR A 20 5.94 27.41 21.94
N TYR A 21 6.07 26.16 21.50
CA TYR A 21 7.19 25.76 20.65
C TYR A 21 7.06 26.30 19.22
N GLU A 22 5.84 26.46 18.70
CA GLU A 22 5.60 27.15 17.42
C GLU A 22 6.10 28.60 17.49
N GLN A 23 5.76 29.35 18.55
CA GLN A 23 6.24 30.72 18.74
C GLN A 23 7.76 30.78 18.86
N LYS A 24 8.36 29.84 19.60
CA LYS A 24 9.82 29.75 19.74
C LYS A 24 10.51 29.42 18.42
N ALA A 25 9.95 28.51 17.64
CA ALA A 25 10.46 28.15 16.32
C ALA A 25 10.40 29.34 15.35
N LYS A 26 9.32 30.12 15.38
CA LYS A 26 9.18 31.37 14.61
C LYS A 26 10.21 32.43 15.03
N GLN A 27 10.45 32.61 16.33
CA GLN A 27 11.47 33.52 16.85
C GLN A 27 12.89 33.14 16.39
N LEU A 28 13.18 31.84 16.35
CA LEU A 28 14.48 31.30 15.95
C LEU A 28 14.66 31.21 14.43
N GLY A 29 13.61 31.47 13.64
CA GLY A 29 13.64 31.35 12.18
C GLY A 29 13.76 29.92 11.66
N ILE A 30 13.58 28.91 12.52
CA ILE A 30 13.57 27.48 12.13
C ILE A 30 12.18 27.00 11.71
N TRP A 31 11.16 27.85 11.89
CA TRP A 31 9.81 27.58 11.42
C TRP A 31 9.69 28.00 9.95
N ASP A 32 10.11 27.13 9.05
CA ASP A 32 9.93 27.31 7.62
C ASP A 32 8.64 26.64 7.15
N LEU A 33 7.69 27.45 6.67
CA LEU A 33 6.41 26.98 6.11
C LEU A 33 6.55 26.57 4.63
N THR A 34 7.69 26.85 4.00
CA THR A 34 7.94 26.51 2.60
C THR A 34 8.46 25.08 2.44
N GLU A 35 9.01 24.49 3.50
CA GLU A 35 9.59 23.15 3.51
C GLU A 35 8.68 22.15 4.24
N ASN A 36 7.39 22.15 3.94
CA ASN A 36 6.48 21.12 4.42
C ASN A 36 6.74 19.82 3.66
N GLN A 37 7.53 18.91 4.24
CA GLN A 37 7.81 17.57 3.69
C GLN A 37 6.54 16.76 3.36
N TYR A 38 5.41 17.11 3.97
CA TYR A 38 4.12 16.42 3.80
C TYR A 38 3.06 17.24 3.07
N ASP A 39 3.41 18.37 2.46
CA ASP A 39 2.44 19.10 1.65
C ASP A 39 2.05 18.28 0.42
N ILE A 40 0.74 18.11 0.27
CA ILE A 40 0.12 17.37 -0.84
C ILE A 40 -0.29 18.41 -1.87
N ASP A 41 0.66 18.80 -2.72
CA ASP A 41 0.38 19.72 -3.81
C ASP A 41 -0.52 19.10 -4.88
N LEU A 42 -1.22 19.96 -5.63
CA LEU A 42 -1.96 19.54 -6.84
C LEU A 42 -1.07 18.76 -7.79
N GLU A 43 0.21 19.12 -7.88
CA GLU A 43 1.20 18.41 -8.68
C GLU A 43 1.44 16.99 -8.17
N TYR A 44 1.57 16.79 -6.85
CA TYR A 44 1.65 15.45 -6.25
C TYR A 44 0.41 14.61 -6.53
N ILE A 45 -0.79 15.21 -6.46
CA ILE A 45 -2.04 14.51 -6.79
C ILE A 45 -2.07 14.12 -8.28
N ASN A 46 -1.70 15.06 -9.16
CA ASN A 46 -1.69 14.86 -10.61
C ASN A 46 -0.58 13.90 -11.07
N SER A 47 0.50 13.78 -10.31
CA SER A 47 1.61 12.85 -10.62
C SER A 47 1.16 11.39 -10.67
N LYS A 48 0.13 11.04 -9.89
CA LYS A 48 -0.45 9.69 -9.84
C LYS A 48 -1.48 9.45 -10.93
N ARG A 49 -1.82 10.47 -11.73
CA ARG A 49 -2.77 10.32 -12.83
C ARG A 49 -2.17 9.44 -13.93
N PRO A 50 -2.90 8.41 -14.39
CA PRO A 50 -2.46 7.64 -15.54
C PRO A 50 -2.40 8.56 -16.76
N SER A 51 -1.19 8.73 -17.31
CA SER A 51 -0.87 9.50 -18.52
C SER A 51 0.05 8.67 -19.40
N PRO A 52 -0.04 8.78 -20.74
CA PRO A 52 0.89 8.12 -21.66
C PRO A 52 2.36 8.42 -21.35
N GLU A 53 2.67 9.65 -20.94
CA GLU A 53 4.03 10.07 -20.58
C GLU A 53 4.51 9.40 -19.28
N ASN A 54 3.63 9.29 -18.28
CA ASN A 54 3.93 8.61 -17.01
C ASN A 54 4.14 7.11 -17.24
N PHE A 55 3.40 6.50 -18.16
CA PHE A 55 3.58 5.11 -18.55
C PHE A 55 4.93 4.89 -19.23
N ALA A 56 5.30 5.74 -20.20
CA ALA A 56 6.60 5.68 -20.87
C ALA A 56 7.76 5.84 -19.86
N LYS A 57 7.69 6.84 -18.98
CA LYS A 57 8.68 7.03 -17.91
C LYS A 57 8.78 5.82 -16.96
N LYS A 58 7.66 5.19 -16.62
CA LYS A 58 7.64 3.97 -15.78
C LYS A 58 8.30 2.79 -16.47
N MET A 59 8.04 2.58 -17.76
CA MET A 59 8.66 1.52 -18.56
C MET A 59 10.18 1.73 -18.69
N LEU A 60 10.62 2.98 -18.90
CA LEU A 60 12.04 3.33 -18.93
C LEU A 60 12.75 3.05 -17.60
N ARG A 61 12.18 3.51 -16.47
CA ARG A 61 12.76 3.21 -15.14
C ARG A 61 12.83 1.71 -14.88
N LYS A 62 11.80 0.96 -15.27
CA LYS A 62 11.78 -0.50 -15.12
C LYS A 62 12.92 -1.15 -15.93
N ALA A 63 13.10 -0.74 -17.18
CA ALA A 63 14.19 -1.22 -18.02
C ALA A 63 15.58 -0.83 -17.47
N GLU A 64 15.73 0.34 -16.86
CA GLU A 64 16.97 0.76 -16.19
C GLU A 64 17.25 -0.06 -14.92
N HIS A 65 16.23 -0.33 -14.10
CA HIS A 65 16.34 -1.20 -12.92
C HIS A 65 16.74 -2.63 -13.31
N GLU A 66 16.15 -3.18 -14.37
CA GLU A 66 16.49 -4.48 -14.93
C GLU A 66 17.96 -4.50 -15.42
N LYS A 67 18.43 -3.43 -16.07
CA LYS A 67 19.84 -3.29 -16.51
C LYS A 67 20.83 -3.12 -15.36
N GLN A 68 20.43 -2.44 -14.29
CA GLN A 68 21.28 -2.21 -13.11
C GLN A 68 21.37 -3.43 -12.17
N GLY A 69 20.66 -4.52 -12.46
CA GLY A 69 20.71 -5.74 -11.65
C GLY A 69 20.24 -5.54 -10.20
N LYS A 70 19.53 -4.44 -9.94
CA LYS A 70 18.96 -4.15 -8.62
C LYS A 70 17.75 -5.06 -8.45
N LYS A 71 17.97 -6.22 -7.82
CA LYS A 71 16.88 -7.14 -7.43
C LYS A 71 15.86 -6.30 -6.67
N GLU A 72 14.63 -6.27 -7.18
CA GLU A 72 13.49 -5.80 -6.40
C GLU A 72 13.56 -6.53 -5.05
N ASP A 73 13.56 -5.80 -3.94
CA ASP A 73 13.39 -6.38 -2.61
C ASP A 73 12.23 -7.38 -2.69
N PRO A 74 12.35 -8.57 -2.08
CA PRO A 74 11.31 -9.59 -2.19
C PRO A 74 10.00 -8.91 -1.80
N LYS A 75 9.08 -8.80 -2.77
CA LYS A 75 7.70 -8.37 -2.50
C LYS A 75 7.28 -9.11 -1.26
N GLU A 76 7.08 -8.36 -0.18
CA GLU A 76 6.59 -8.89 1.09
C GLU A 76 5.47 -9.87 0.71
N GLU A 77 5.60 -11.14 1.13
CA GLU A 77 4.56 -12.12 0.89
C GLU A 77 3.23 -11.45 1.25
N PRO A 78 2.25 -11.45 0.33
CA PRO A 78 1.00 -10.75 0.58
C PRO A 78 0.47 -11.24 1.92
N LEU A 79 0.28 -10.32 2.87
CA LEU A 79 -0.18 -10.63 4.22
C LEU A 79 -1.52 -11.36 4.11
N CYS A 80 -1.48 -12.68 4.08
CA CYS A 80 -2.65 -13.54 3.97
C CYS A 80 -3.31 -13.58 5.34
N LEU A 81 -4.21 -12.62 5.57
CA LEU A 81 -5.09 -12.66 6.73
C LEU A 81 -5.99 -13.90 6.65
N PRO A 82 -6.28 -14.55 7.79
CA PRO A 82 -7.26 -15.63 7.79
C PRO A 82 -8.61 -15.10 7.29
N PRO A 83 -9.42 -15.95 6.64
CA PRO A 83 -10.76 -15.55 6.23
C PRO A 83 -11.57 -15.12 7.47
N PRO A 84 -12.48 -14.16 7.32
CA PRO A 84 -13.31 -13.70 8.41
C PRO A 84 -14.13 -14.86 9.00
N PRO A 85 -14.38 -14.86 10.32
CA PRO A 85 -15.22 -15.88 10.95
C PRO A 85 -16.66 -15.81 10.41
N VAL A 86 -17.26 -16.97 10.19
CA VAL A 86 -18.66 -17.06 9.74
C VAL A 86 -19.59 -16.77 10.91
N ALA A 87 -20.61 -15.93 10.69
CA ALA A 87 -21.61 -15.63 11.71
C ALA A 87 -22.43 -16.90 12.08
N PRO A 88 -22.76 -17.10 13.37
CA PRO A 88 -23.56 -18.26 13.79
C PRO A 88 -24.94 -18.23 13.12
N GLY A 89 -25.33 -19.36 12.51
CA GLY A 89 -26.62 -19.53 11.82
C GLY A 89 -26.62 -19.26 10.32
N MET A 90 -25.48 -18.86 9.72
CA MET A 90 -25.36 -18.77 8.26
C MET A 90 -24.91 -20.09 7.62
N PRO A 91 -25.44 -20.45 6.44
CA PRO A 91 -24.85 -21.52 5.64
C PRO A 91 -23.41 -21.14 5.27
N GLY A 92 -22.50 -22.11 5.27
CA GLY A 92 -21.10 -21.87 4.90
C GLY A 92 -20.98 -21.19 3.54
N LEU A 93 -19.97 -20.33 3.38
CA LEU A 93 -19.72 -19.64 2.12
C LEU A 93 -19.59 -20.66 0.97
N PRO A 94 -20.14 -20.37 -0.22
CA PRO A 94 -19.98 -21.23 -1.37
C PRO A 94 -18.50 -21.41 -1.73
N PRO A 95 -18.09 -22.56 -2.28
CA PRO A 95 -16.71 -22.77 -2.71
C PRO A 95 -16.32 -21.72 -3.75
N SER A 96 -15.09 -21.21 -3.61
CA SER A 96 -14.54 -20.19 -4.52
C SER A 96 -14.53 -20.70 -5.97
N VAL A 97 -15.14 -19.93 -6.88
CA VAL A 97 -15.12 -20.17 -8.34
C VAL A 97 -13.68 -20.30 -8.86
N LEU A 98 -12.72 -19.64 -8.22
CA LEU A 98 -11.31 -19.69 -8.61
C LEU A 98 -10.63 -21.02 -8.28
N ARG A 99 -11.14 -21.84 -7.35
CA ARG A 99 -10.57 -23.19 -7.13
C ARG A 99 -10.84 -24.10 -8.32
N PHE A 100 -12.00 -23.98 -8.95
CA PHE A 100 -12.36 -24.78 -10.12
C PHE A 100 -11.50 -24.42 -11.34
N ALA A 101 -11.01 -23.18 -11.44
CA ALA A 101 -10.20 -22.75 -12.58
C ALA A 101 -8.89 -23.54 -12.74
N GLU A 102 -8.26 -24.03 -11.66
CA GLU A 102 -7.04 -24.85 -11.74
C GLU A 102 -7.35 -26.29 -12.14
N GLU A 103 -8.42 -26.87 -11.61
CA GLU A 103 -8.90 -28.21 -11.94
C GLU A 103 -9.38 -28.26 -13.40
N ASP A 104 -10.13 -27.27 -13.84
CA ASP A 104 -10.59 -27.11 -15.22
C ASP A 104 -9.42 -26.96 -16.18
N ARG A 105 -8.41 -26.14 -15.84
CA ARG A 105 -7.20 -25.99 -16.65
C ARG A 105 -6.44 -27.31 -16.80
N LYS A 106 -6.34 -28.10 -15.72
CA LYS A 106 -5.71 -29.44 -15.77
C LYS A 106 -6.52 -30.40 -16.64
N ALA A 107 -7.85 -30.42 -16.50
CA ALA A 107 -8.72 -31.26 -17.31
C ALA A 107 -8.62 -30.92 -18.80
N ILE A 108 -8.64 -29.62 -19.14
CA ILE A 108 -8.46 -29.12 -20.51
C ILE A 108 -7.09 -29.56 -21.07
N ALA A 109 -6.01 -29.41 -20.30
CA ALA A 109 -4.67 -29.80 -20.74
C ALA A 109 -4.56 -31.31 -21.01
N VAL A 110 -5.16 -32.15 -20.16
CA VAL A 110 -5.18 -33.62 -20.35
C VAL A 110 -5.96 -34.00 -21.60
N HIS A 111 -7.09 -33.34 -21.87
CA HIS A 111 -7.90 -33.60 -23.07
C HIS A 111 -7.15 -33.20 -24.35
N MET A 112 -6.55 -32.01 -24.36
CA MET A 112 -5.77 -31.52 -25.50
C MET A 112 -4.55 -32.41 -25.80
N ALA A 113 -3.92 -32.98 -24.77
CA ALA A 113 -2.80 -33.92 -24.95
C ALA A 113 -3.24 -35.29 -25.50
N ARG A 114 -4.49 -35.70 -25.27
CA ARG A 114 -5.05 -36.95 -25.82
C ARG A 114 -5.46 -36.83 -27.28
N ASP A 115 -5.96 -35.67 -27.68
CA ASP A 115 -6.37 -35.39 -29.06
C ASP A 115 -5.22 -34.95 -29.98
N ALA A 116 -4.02 -34.80 -29.43
CA ALA A 116 -2.85 -34.45 -30.23
C ALA A 116 -2.51 -35.59 -31.20
N PRO A 117 -2.39 -35.32 -32.51
CA PRO A 117 -2.05 -36.34 -33.49
C PRO A 117 -0.64 -36.90 -33.21
N PRO A 118 -0.42 -38.22 -33.39
CA PRO A 118 0.90 -38.81 -33.23
C PRO A 118 1.86 -38.24 -34.28
N LEU A 119 3.07 -37.87 -33.83
CA LEU A 119 4.19 -37.44 -34.68
C LEU A 119 4.75 -38.59 -35.50
#